data_AF-A0A5N9D247-F1
#
_entry.id   AF-A0A5N9D247-F1
#
_cell.length_a   1.000
_cell.length_b   1.000
_cell.length_c   1.000
_cell.angle_alpha   90.00
_cell.angle_beta   90.00
_cell.angle_gamma   90.00
#
_symmetry.space_group_name_H-M   'P 1'
#
loop_
_entity.id
_entity.type
_entity.pdbx_description
1 polymer ?
#
loop_
_entity_poly.entity_id
_entity_poly.type
_entity_poly.pdbx_seq_one_letter_code
_entity_poly.pdbx_strand_id
1 'polypeptide(L)'
;MTDTVDGPKLAISISDFSDSTLRRVRQLGITNVHSSGGAGSSDSNFGREDQLPWTEESLGADVNALAAHGIKLAIKMITGFPNAIYGRPGRDEEIDRVIESVRVAGRLEIPVVEYNWYAHRIIEGYYNVEGRGGAGYRAF
;
A
#
# COMPACT_ATOMS: atom_id res chain seq x y z
N MET A 1 8.35 -15.79 -15.64
CA MET A 1 7.48 -14.63 -15.40
C MET A 1 6.08 -15.18 -15.20
N THR A 2 5.41 -14.84 -14.11
CA THR A 2 4.10 -15.43 -13.76
C THR A 2 2.93 -14.80 -14.51
N ASP A 3 3.09 -13.57 -15.01
CA ASP A 3 2.04 -12.87 -15.74
C ASP A 3 1.93 -13.36 -17.19
N THR A 4 0.70 -13.60 -17.66
CA THR A 4 0.37 -13.73 -19.08
C THR A 4 -0.23 -12.43 -19.59
N VAL A 5 -0.28 -12.21 -20.91
CA VAL A 5 -0.78 -10.95 -21.51
C VAL A 5 -2.21 -10.65 -21.03
N ASP A 6 -3.11 -11.62 -21.18
CA ASP A 6 -4.55 -11.47 -20.87
C ASP A 6 -4.95 -12.06 -19.49
N GLY A 7 -3.98 -12.59 -18.74
CA GLY A 7 -4.25 -13.19 -17.43
C GLY A 7 -4.20 -12.19 -16.28
N PRO A 8 -4.73 -12.59 -15.11
CA PRO A 8 -4.60 -11.81 -13.88
C PRO A 8 -3.13 -11.56 -13.58
N LYS A 9 -2.81 -10.34 -13.18
CA LYS A 9 -1.46 -9.97 -12.77
C LYS A 9 -1.26 -10.36 -11.31
N LEU A 10 -0.21 -11.11 -11.02
CA LEU A 10 0.12 -11.45 -9.64
C LEU A 10 0.90 -10.29 -9.03
N ALA A 11 0.44 -9.85 -7.86
CA ALA A 11 1.11 -8.83 -7.07
C ALA A 11 1.38 -9.33 -5.64
N ILE A 12 2.49 -8.88 -5.07
CA ILE A 12 2.82 -9.10 -3.66
C ILE A 12 2.84 -7.76 -2.92
N SER A 13 2.33 -7.75 -1.69
CA SER A 13 2.42 -6.58 -0.83
C SER A 13 3.83 -6.43 -0.26
N ILE A 14 4.44 -5.25 -0.44
CA ILE A 14 5.71 -4.88 0.18
C ILE A 14 5.63 -3.45 0.73
N SER A 15 6.41 -3.17 1.77
CA SER A 15 6.54 -1.84 2.37
C SER A 15 7.99 -1.33 2.38
N ASP A 16 8.92 -2.11 1.85
CA ASP A 16 10.34 -1.81 1.73
C ASP A 16 10.74 -1.98 0.27
N PHE A 17 11.41 -0.96 -0.29
CA PHE A 17 11.91 -0.95 -1.67
C PHE A 17 13.43 -1.06 -1.75
N SER A 18 14.08 -1.54 -0.68
CA SER A 18 15.50 -1.87 -0.73
C SER A 18 15.80 -2.91 -1.82
N ASP A 19 16.98 -2.80 -2.42
CA ASP A 19 17.45 -3.68 -3.50
C ASP A 19 17.39 -5.17 -3.13
N SER A 20 17.64 -5.54 -1.86
CA SER A 20 17.52 -6.92 -1.40
C SER A 20 16.06 -7.43 -1.44
N THR A 21 15.10 -6.60 -1.02
CA THR A 21 13.67 -6.91 -1.10
C THR A 21 13.22 -7.03 -2.55
N LEU A 22 13.64 -6.12 -3.43
CA LEU A 22 13.25 -6.16 -4.85
C LEU A 22 13.85 -7.36 -5.58
N ARG A 23 15.10 -7.74 -5.29
CA ARG A 23 15.71 -8.99 -5.78
C ARG A 23 14.92 -10.22 -5.34
N ARG A 24 14.49 -10.30 -4.08
CA ARG A 24 13.63 -11.39 -3.57
C ARG A 24 12.30 -11.46 -4.33
N VAL A 25 11.64 -10.33 -4.55
CA VAL A 25 10.37 -10.27 -5.32
C VAL A 25 10.58 -10.81 -6.75
N ARG A 26 11.67 -10.43 -7.42
CA ARG A 26 11.99 -10.94 -8.76
C ARG A 26 12.29 -12.44 -8.78
N GLN A 27 12.96 -12.97 -7.76
CA GLN A 27 13.23 -14.42 -7.64
C GLN A 27 11.93 -15.24 -7.51
N LEU A 28 10.87 -14.67 -6.93
CA LEU A 28 9.54 -15.30 -6.89
C LEU A 28 8.81 -15.25 -8.26
N GLY A 29 9.41 -14.63 -9.27
CA GLY A 29 8.81 -14.48 -10.60
C GLY A 29 7.78 -13.36 -10.71
N ILE A 30 7.56 -12.59 -9.63
CA ILE A 30 6.61 -11.50 -9.54
C ILE A 30 7.16 -10.25 -10.24
N THR A 31 6.26 -9.52 -10.90
CA THR A 31 6.55 -8.30 -11.67
C THR A 31 5.65 -7.12 -11.31
N ASN A 32 4.72 -7.31 -10.36
CA ASN A 32 3.84 -6.26 -9.87
C ASN A 32 3.89 -6.25 -8.35
N VAL A 33 3.83 -5.06 -7.75
CA VAL A 33 3.75 -4.92 -6.30
C VAL A 33 2.55 -4.10 -5.89
N HIS A 34 2.05 -4.44 -4.71
CA HIS A 34 1.17 -3.61 -3.93
C HIS A 34 2.00 -2.90 -2.85
N SER A 35 1.93 -1.57 -2.81
CA SER A 35 2.48 -0.77 -1.72
C SER A 35 1.35 -0.38 -0.78
N SER A 36 1.34 -1.02 0.40
CA SER A 36 0.41 -0.64 1.47
C SER A 36 0.79 0.72 2.04
N GLY A 37 -0.13 1.35 2.78
CA GLY A 37 0.10 2.61 3.50
C GLY A 37 1.11 2.54 4.66
N GLY A 38 1.98 1.53 4.70
CA GLY A 38 2.88 1.21 5.80
C GLY A 38 2.26 0.31 6.88
N ALA A 39 3.11 -0.23 7.75
CA ALA A 39 2.65 -0.87 8.99
C ALA A 39 2.07 0.22 9.92
N GLY A 40 0.92 -0.07 10.52
CA GLY A 40 0.06 0.91 11.21
C GLY A 40 0.77 1.69 12.30
N SER A 41 0.33 2.93 12.50
CA SER A 41 0.43 3.56 13.81
C SER A 41 -0.25 2.64 14.83
N SER A 42 0.35 2.44 16.01
CA SER A 42 -0.29 1.71 17.12
C SER A 42 -1.61 2.36 17.54
N ASP A 43 -1.82 3.62 17.15
CA ASP A 43 -2.88 4.48 17.68
C ASP A 43 -3.91 4.85 16.60
N SER A 44 -3.74 4.37 15.36
CA SER A 44 -4.65 4.71 14.27
C SER A 44 -5.11 3.44 13.52
N ASN A 45 -6.43 3.27 13.43
CA ASN A 45 -7.07 2.29 12.54
C ASN A 45 -6.82 2.59 11.04
N PHE A 46 -6.03 3.63 10.74
CA PHE A 46 -5.98 4.32 9.46
C PHE A 46 -4.67 4.12 8.71
N GLY A 47 -3.67 3.45 9.27
CA GLY A 47 -2.34 3.31 8.67
C GLY A 47 -1.38 4.39 9.18
N ARG A 48 -0.43 4.82 8.34
CA ARG A 48 0.43 5.98 8.65
C ARG A 48 -0.34 7.28 8.44
N GLU A 49 -0.26 8.17 9.42
CA GLU A 49 -0.78 9.53 9.33
C GLU A 49 0.11 10.37 8.37
N ASP A 50 -0.44 11.47 7.85
CA ASP A 50 0.26 12.44 7.00
C ASP A 50 0.92 11.89 5.72
N GLN A 51 0.29 10.89 5.10
CA GLN A 51 0.74 10.33 3.81
C GLN A 51 0.15 11.06 2.59
N LEU A 52 -0.72 12.05 2.79
CA LEU A 52 -1.42 12.76 1.73
C LEU A 52 -1.14 14.27 1.78
N PRO A 53 -1.06 14.95 0.62
CA PRO A 53 -1.19 14.38 -0.72
C PRO A 53 0.09 13.66 -1.17
N TRP A 54 -0.03 12.69 -2.07
CA TRP A 54 1.13 12.18 -2.81
C TRP A 54 1.69 13.26 -3.71
N THR A 55 2.99 13.19 -3.97
CA THR A 55 3.67 14.06 -4.94
C THR A 55 4.29 13.21 -6.04
N GLU A 56 4.38 13.77 -7.25
CA GLU A 56 5.07 13.10 -8.37
C GLU A 56 6.54 12.81 -8.04
N GLU A 57 7.19 13.67 -7.24
CA GLU A 57 8.57 13.47 -6.82
C GLU A 57 8.71 12.23 -5.92
N SER A 58 7.95 12.15 -4.83
CA SER A 58 8.08 11.06 -3.86
C SER A 58 7.57 9.74 -4.42
N LEU A 59 6.36 9.74 -5.02
CA LEU A 59 5.78 8.53 -5.59
C LEU A 59 6.50 8.11 -6.89
N GLY A 60 7.01 9.08 -7.66
CA GLY A 60 7.80 8.79 -8.86
C GLY A 60 9.15 8.17 -8.53
N ALA A 61 9.80 8.56 -7.43
CA ALA A 61 11.02 7.90 -6.95
C ALA A 61 10.77 6.41 -6.65
N ASP A 62 9.66 6.08 -5.99
CA ASP A 62 9.25 4.69 -5.72
C ASP A 62 9.00 3.91 -7.02
N VAL A 63 8.26 4.51 -7.97
CA VAL A 63 7.99 3.91 -9.29
C VAL A 63 9.29 3.63 -10.04
N ASN A 64 10.24 4.57 -10.05
CA ASN A 64 11.53 4.43 -10.71
C ASN A 64 12.40 3.34 -10.07
N ALA A 65 12.43 3.28 -8.74
CA ALA A 65 13.16 2.24 -8.01
C ALA A 65 12.64 0.84 -8.36
N LEU A 66 11.31 0.66 -8.45
CA LEU A 66 10.70 -0.61 -8.87
C LEU A 66 11.00 -0.92 -10.34
N ALA A 67 10.89 0.07 -11.22
CA ALA A 67 11.15 -0.08 -12.65
C ALA A 67 12.58 -0.54 -12.94
N ALA A 68 13.57 -0.09 -12.17
CA ALA A 68 14.97 -0.54 -12.28
C ALA A 68 15.15 -2.06 -12.08
N HIS A 69 14.20 -2.72 -11.41
CA HIS A 69 14.18 -4.18 -11.22
C HIS A 69 13.21 -4.91 -12.17
N GLY A 70 12.58 -4.20 -13.10
CA GLY A 70 11.50 -4.75 -13.94
C GLY A 70 10.23 -5.07 -13.15
N ILE A 71 9.96 -4.28 -12.10
CA ILE A 71 8.76 -4.37 -11.26
C ILE A 71 7.90 -3.14 -11.51
N LYS A 72 6.58 -3.32 -11.60
CA LYS A 72 5.61 -2.23 -11.65
C LYS A 72 4.97 -1.99 -10.29
N LEU A 73 4.80 -0.73 -9.91
CA LEU A 73 3.88 -0.36 -8.83
C LEU A 73 2.44 -0.48 -9.36
N ALA A 74 1.80 -1.60 -9.11
CA ALA A 74 0.47 -1.87 -9.66
C ALA A 74 -0.67 -1.40 -8.75
N ILE A 75 -0.45 -1.42 -7.44
CA ILE A 75 -1.46 -1.04 -6.45
C ILE A 75 -0.79 -0.14 -5.42
N LYS A 76 -1.40 1.02 -5.13
CA LYS A 76 -0.98 1.90 -4.03
C LYS A 76 -2.18 2.20 -3.13
N MET A 77 -2.01 1.96 -1.83
CA MET A 77 -3.04 2.24 -0.84
C MET A 77 -2.99 3.70 -0.34
N ILE A 78 -4.13 4.39 -0.37
CA ILE A 78 -4.35 5.67 0.30
C ILE A 78 -4.64 5.44 1.78
N THR A 79 -4.06 6.27 2.63
CA THR A 79 -4.12 6.25 4.11
C THR A 79 -4.08 7.70 4.62
N GLY A 80 -4.49 7.96 5.88
CA GLY A 80 -4.31 9.26 6.51
C GLY A 80 -5.38 10.32 6.20
N PHE A 81 -6.65 9.91 6.08
CA PHE A 81 -7.82 10.79 5.90
C PHE A 81 -8.94 10.53 6.94
N PRO A 82 -8.64 10.54 8.25
CA PRO A 82 -9.61 10.17 9.29
C PRO A 82 -10.76 11.17 9.45
N ASN A 83 -10.56 12.47 9.18
CA ASN A 83 -11.62 13.46 9.31
C ASN A 83 -12.70 13.26 8.23
N ALA A 84 -12.31 12.83 7.03
CA ALA A 84 -13.23 12.42 5.97
C ALA A 84 -14.04 11.18 6.39
N ILE A 85 -13.40 10.16 6.98
CA ILE A 85 -14.09 8.96 7.46
C ILE A 85 -15.09 9.28 8.59
N TYR A 86 -14.70 10.14 9.53
CA TYR A 86 -15.54 10.47 10.70
C TYR A 86 -16.45 11.70 10.51
N GLY A 87 -16.39 12.38 9.37
CA GLY A 87 -17.14 13.62 9.12
C GLY A 87 -16.76 14.77 10.06
N ARG A 88 -15.50 14.87 10.48
CA ARG A 88 -14.98 15.91 11.39
C ARG A 88 -14.59 17.18 10.61
N PRO A 89 -14.41 18.33 11.30
CA PRO A 89 -13.76 19.50 10.69
C PRO A 89 -12.40 19.12 10.09
N GLY A 90 -12.06 19.65 8.92
CA GLY A 90 -10.87 19.25 8.15
C GLY A 90 -11.13 18.18 7.07
N ARG A 91 -12.36 17.66 6.97
CA ARG A 91 -12.70 16.59 6.01
C ARG A 91 -12.56 17.01 4.55
N ASP A 92 -12.90 18.26 4.22
CA ASP A 92 -12.96 18.71 2.83
C ASP A 92 -11.52 18.88 2.31
N GLU A 93 -10.61 19.38 3.16
CA GLU A 93 -9.18 19.46 2.87
C GLU A 93 -8.55 18.06 2.69
N GLU A 94 -8.96 17.06 3.48
CA GLU A 94 -8.52 15.68 3.30
C GLU A 94 -9.02 15.08 1.97
N ILE A 95 -10.29 15.34 1.61
CA ILE A 95 -10.86 14.90 0.33
C ILE A 95 -10.08 15.51 -0.83
N ASP A 96 -9.73 16.79 -0.78
CA ASP A 96 -8.92 17.44 -1.80
C ASP A 96 -7.53 16.79 -1.94
N ARG A 97 -6.90 16.41 -0.82
CA ARG A 97 -5.61 15.70 -0.83
C ARG A 97 -5.72 14.28 -1.41
N VAL A 98 -6.82 13.58 -1.14
CA VAL A 98 -7.12 12.28 -1.77
C VAL A 98 -7.28 12.44 -3.28
N ILE A 99 -8.05 13.42 -3.73
CA ILE A 99 -8.25 13.71 -5.15
C ILE A 99 -6.91 13.99 -5.84
N GLU A 100 -6.05 14.82 -5.25
CA GLU A 100 -4.74 15.11 -5.85
C GLU A 100 -3.86 13.86 -5.94
N SER A 101 -3.88 13.01 -4.91
CA SER A 101 -3.15 11.75 -4.90
C SER A 101 -3.61 10.78 -6.00
N VAL A 102 -4.93 10.71 -6.26
CA VAL A 102 -5.49 9.94 -7.39
C VAL A 102 -5.03 10.51 -8.73
N ARG A 103 -4.94 11.83 -8.88
CA ARG A 103 -4.41 12.45 -10.11
C ARG A 103 -2.93 12.14 -10.31
N VAL A 104 -2.12 12.22 -9.26
CA VAL A 104 -0.69 11.82 -9.29
C VAL A 104 -0.54 10.36 -9.70
N ALA A 105 -1.35 9.46 -9.13
CA ALA A 105 -1.35 8.04 -9.50
C ALA A 105 -1.65 7.85 -10.99
N GLY A 106 -2.62 8.58 -11.54
CA GLY A 106 -2.92 8.58 -12.97
C GLY A 106 -1.74 9.08 -13.83
N ARG A 107 -1.05 10.14 -13.41
CA ARG A 107 0.14 10.67 -14.11
C ARG A 107 1.33 9.71 -14.09
N LEU A 108 1.45 8.91 -13.02
CA LEU A 108 2.50 7.90 -12.86
C LEU A 108 2.10 6.50 -13.36
N GLU A 109 0.96 6.39 -14.07
CA GLU A 109 0.46 5.14 -14.65
C GLU A 109 0.24 4.01 -13.62
N ILE A 110 -0.11 4.35 -12.37
CA ILE A 110 -0.48 3.37 -11.34
C ILE A 110 -1.96 2.99 -11.56
N PRO A 111 -2.26 1.74 -11.94
CA PRO A 111 -3.58 1.37 -12.44
C PRO A 111 -4.63 1.19 -11.33
N VAL A 112 -4.21 0.92 -10.09
CA VAL A 112 -5.12 0.64 -8.97
C VAL A 112 -4.73 1.48 -7.76
N VAL A 113 -5.72 2.22 -7.26
CA VAL A 113 -5.66 2.91 -5.97
C VAL A 113 -6.56 2.16 -4.99
N GLU A 114 -5.96 1.62 -3.94
CA GLU A 114 -6.68 0.93 -2.86
C GLU A 114 -6.98 1.90 -1.71
N TYR A 115 -8.08 1.71 -1.00
CA TYR A 115 -8.39 2.45 0.22
C TYR A 115 -9.21 1.59 1.18
N ASN A 116 -9.26 2.00 2.44
CA ASN A 116 -10.15 1.44 3.45
C ASN A 116 -11.08 2.54 3.98
N TRP A 117 -12.30 2.16 4.35
CA TRP A 117 -13.30 3.06 4.96
C TRP A 117 -13.80 2.51 6.29
N TYR A 118 -12.86 2.19 7.18
CA TYR A 118 -13.20 1.63 8.49
C TYR A 118 -13.35 2.75 9.53
N ALA A 119 -14.55 2.93 10.08
CA ALA A 119 -14.74 3.75 11.28
C ALA A 119 -14.10 3.10 12.53
N HIS A 120 -13.96 1.77 12.51
CA HIS A 120 -13.30 0.98 13.53
C HIS A 120 -12.76 -0.30 12.89
N ARG A 121 -11.56 -0.74 13.29
CA ARG A 121 -10.99 -2.04 12.89
C ARG A 121 -11.00 -2.95 14.12
N ILE A 122 -11.79 -4.01 14.08
CA ILE A 122 -11.81 -5.01 15.15
C ILE A 122 -10.49 -5.78 15.06
N ILE A 123 -9.50 -5.34 15.83
CA ILE A 123 -8.21 -6.03 16.01
C ILE A 123 -8.09 -6.64 17.41
N GLU A 124 -9.01 -6.28 18.31
CA GLU A 124 -9.12 -6.87 19.65
C GLU A 124 -9.42 -8.37 19.51
N GLY A 125 -8.74 -9.18 20.33
CA GLY A 125 -8.85 -10.65 20.26
C GLY A 125 -7.84 -11.31 19.32
N TYR A 126 -7.22 -10.57 18.37
CA TYR A 126 -6.15 -11.16 17.56
C TYR A 126 -4.82 -11.19 18.31
N TYR A 127 -4.15 -12.34 18.31
CA TYR A 127 -2.81 -12.51 18.90
C TYR A 127 -1.92 -13.40 18.05
N ASN A 128 -0.60 -13.28 18.21
CA ASN A 128 0.35 -14.13 17.50
C ASN A 128 0.49 -15.48 18.23
N VAL A 129 0.46 -16.57 17.47
CA VAL A 129 0.75 -17.93 17.92
C VAL A 129 1.83 -18.56 17.06
N GLU A 130 2.60 -19.46 17.64
CA GLU A 130 3.59 -20.23 16.89
C GLU A 130 2.92 -21.31 16.04
N GLY A 131 3.34 -21.36 14.81
CA GLY A 131 2.89 -22.25 13.76
C GLY A 131 3.90 -23.34 13.42
N ARG A 132 3.62 -24.09 12.35
CA ARG A 132 4.52 -25.16 11.90
C ARG A 132 5.84 -24.57 11.40
N GLY A 133 6.96 -25.16 11.83
CA GLY A 133 8.30 -24.74 11.42
C GLY A 133 8.72 -23.36 11.95
N GLY A 134 8.17 -22.91 13.08
CA GLY A 134 8.50 -21.62 13.69
C GLY A 134 7.85 -20.41 13.02
N ALA A 135 6.88 -20.62 12.12
CA ALA A 135 6.14 -19.53 11.48
C ALA A 135 5.18 -18.87 12.48
N GLY A 136 5.14 -17.54 12.57
CA GLY A 136 4.11 -16.84 13.35
C GLY A 136 2.77 -16.77 12.60
N TYR A 137 1.67 -17.12 13.26
CA TYR A 137 0.31 -16.96 12.74
C TYR A 137 -0.50 -15.99 13.61
N ARG A 138 -1.50 -15.32 13.04
CA ARG A 138 -2.52 -14.61 13.83
C ARG A 138 -3.68 -15.56 14.15
N ALA A 139 -3.97 -15.73 15.44
CA ALA A 139 -5.19 -16.36 15.97
C ALA A 139 -6.24 -15.29 16.33
N PHE A 140 -7.47 -15.71 16.67
CA PHE A 140 -8.57 -14.87 17.17
C PHE A 140 -9.43 -15.66 18.16
#